data_AF-A0A1P8YN25-F1
#
_entry.id   AF-A0A1P8YN25-F1
#
_cell.length_a   1.000
_cell.length_b   1.000
_cell.length_c   1.000
_cell.angle_alpha   90.00
_cell.angle_beta   90.00
_cell.angle_gamma   90.00
#
_symmetry.space_group_name_H-M   'P 1'
#
loop_
_entity.id
_entity.type
_entity.pdbx_description
1 polymer ?
#
loop_
_entity_poly.entity_id
_entity_poly.type
_entity_poly.pdbx_seq_one_letter_code
_entity_poly.pdbx_strand_id
1 'polypeptide(L)'
;MSIPRDSYVSIPGEGKNKVNAAFAIGGPQLLVQTVEEATGLRMDHYAEIGFGGFAGIVDAIGGVNLCVPYPIDDPLAGINLQPGCQDLNGAQALGFVRTRATPMADLDRMNNQRAFMSALLAQSTSIGTLINPFRLWPLVTKTADTIQVDEGDHLWNLAGLGWAMRSDLVTTTVPVGGFEVLDVGDVLLWDRERASSFFEALAEDRPVPPELLTTG
;
A
#
# COMPACT_ATOMS: atom_id res chain seq x y z
N MET A 1 -2.77 9.17 4.17
CA MET A 1 -1.49 9.72 3.67
C MET A 1 -0.65 8.58 3.11
N SER A 2 -0.05 8.76 1.95
CA SER A 2 0.88 7.81 1.33
C SER A 2 2.30 8.37 1.35
N ILE A 3 3.28 7.54 1.74
CA ILE A 3 4.71 7.87 1.66
C ILE A 3 5.32 7.06 0.50
N PRO A 4 5.93 7.71 -0.51
CA PRO A 4 6.59 7.00 -1.59
C PRO A 4 7.74 6.11 -1.09
N ARG A 5 7.86 4.89 -1.63
CA ARG A 5 8.88 3.89 -1.25
C ARG A 5 10.32 4.42 -1.32
N ASP A 6 10.62 5.24 -2.32
CA ASP A 6 11.97 5.77 -2.57
C ASP A 6 12.22 7.12 -1.84
N SER A 7 11.36 7.51 -0.89
CA SER A 7 11.53 8.74 -0.10
C SER A 7 12.87 8.73 0.64
N TYR A 8 13.69 9.75 0.42
CA TYR A 8 14.99 9.90 1.05
C TYR A 8 14.85 10.47 2.46
N VAL A 9 15.08 9.63 3.46
CA VAL A 9 14.86 9.94 4.88
C VAL A 9 16.08 9.54 5.71
N SER A 10 16.20 10.13 6.91
CA SER A 10 17.18 9.68 7.89
C SER A 10 16.65 8.43 8.59
N ILE A 11 17.39 7.32 8.48
CA ILE A 11 17.09 6.07 9.17
C ILE A 11 17.92 6.05 10.47
N PRO A 12 17.27 5.88 11.64
CA PRO A 12 17.96 5.83 12.93
C PRO A 12 19.06 4.76 12.94
N GLY A 13 20.29 5.15 13.25
CA GLY A 13 21.45 4.24 13.31
C GLY A 13 22.09 3.86 11.96
N GLU A 14 21.44 4.15 10.83
CA GLU A 14 21.88 3.69 9.49
C GLU A 14 22.23 4.84 8.52
N GLY A 15 21.97 6.10 8.91
CA GLY A 15 22.21 7.26 8.07
C GLY A 15 21.05 7.52 7.10
N LYS A 16 21.29 8.23 5.98
CA LYS A 16 20.22 8.57 5.04
C LYS A 16 20.09 7.53 3.94
N ASN A 17 18.87 7.06 3.70
CA ASN A 17 18.57 6.13 2.63
C ASN A 17 17.09 6.26 2.21
N LYS A 18 16.66 5.45 1.25
CA LYS A 18 15.27 5.28 0.90
C LYS A 18 14.50 4.67 2.08
N VAL A 19 13.28 5.13 2.33
CA VAL A 19 12.46 4.66 3.47
C VAL A 19 12.25 3.14 3.46
N ASN A 20 12.19 2.50 2.28
CA ASN A 20 12.07 1.05 2.19
C ASN A 20 13.31 0.28 2.67
N ALA A 21 14.47 0.93 2.76
CA ALA A 21 15.66 0.31 3.34
C ALA A 21 15.50 0.13 4.86
N ALA A 22 14.76 0.99 5.55
CA ALA A 22 14.51 0.87 6.99
C ALA A 22 13.84 -0.48 7.32
N PHE A 23 12.85 -0.86 6.51
CA PHE A 23 12.20 -2.17 6.63
C PHE A 23 13.16 -3.33 6.33
N ALA A 24 13.99 -3.19 5.29
CA ALA A 24 14.93 -4.25 4.90
C ALA A 24 16.04 -4.47 5.95
N ILE A 25 16.43 -3.43 6.68
CA ILE A 25 17.51 -3.45 7.67
C ILE A 25 17.00 -3.88 9.05
N GLY A 26 15.95 -3.21 9.54
CA GLY A 26 15.47 -3.35 10.92
C GLY A 26 14.01 -3.72 11.05
N GLY A 27 13.38 -4.16 9.96
CA GLY A 27 12.00 -4.62 9.97
C GLY A 27 10.98 -3.52 10.28
N PRO A 28 9.78 -3.89 10.74
CA PRO A 28 8.68 -2.94 10.95
C PRO A 28 8.98 -1.92 12.04
N GLN A 29 9.72 -2.28 13.10
CA GLN A 29 10.06 -1.36 14.19
C GLN A 29 10.93 -0.20 13.70
N LEU A 30 11.99 -0.49 12.92
CA LEU A 30 12.85 0.56 12.36
C LEU A 30 12.11 1.39 11.32
N LEU A 31 11.22 0.78 10.53
CA LEU A 31 10.38 1.51 9.58
C LEU A 31 9.45 2.51 10.31
N VAL A 32 8.73 2.07 11.35
CA VAL A 32 7.87 2.94 12.15
C VAL A 32 8.68 4.08 12.75
N GLN A 33 9.80 3.78 13.42
CA GLN A 33 10.65 4.81 14.00
C GLN A 33 11.16 5.81 12.95
N THR A 34 11.58 5.31 11.78
CA THR A 34 12.04 6.17 10.66
C THR A 34 10.93 7.12 10.21
N VAL A 35 9.70 6.64 10.09
CA VAL A 35 8.55 7.47 9.68
C VAL A 35 8.16 8.46 10.77
N GLU A 36 8.13 8.04 12.03
CA GLU A 36 7.84 8.93 13.16
C GLU A 36 8.88 10.06 13.25
N GLU A 37 10.17 9.75 13.12
CA GLU A 37 11.24 10.76 13.16
C GLU A 37 11.24 11.67 11.91
N ALA A 38 10.92 11.11 10.73
CA ALA A 38 10.89 11.89 9.49
C ALA A 38 9.68 12.84 9.39
N THR A 39 8.56 12.48 10.03
CA THR A 39 7.30 13.23 9.93
C THR A 39 6.94 14.00 11.20
N GLY A 40 7.48 13.60 12.36
CA GLY A 40 7.05 14.09 13.67
C GLY A 40 5.72 13.54 14.15
N LEU A 41 5.08 12.65 13.38
CA LEU A 41 3.80 12.03 13.74
C LEU A 41 4.03 10.81 14.64
N ARG A 42 3.14 10.62 15.62
CA ARG A 42 3.09 9.40 16.42
C ARG A 42 2.26 8.35 15.70
N MET A 43 2.76 7.12 15.64
CA MET A 43 2.04 5.97 15.11
C MET A 43 1.55 5.12 16.27
N ASP A 44 0.24 5.12 16.50
CA ASP A 44 -0.37 4.32 17.57
C ASP A 44 -0.47 2.83 17.19
N HIS A 45 -0.66 2.54 15.90
CA HIS A 45 -0.88 1.19 15.40
C HIS A 45 -0.12 0.95 14.09
N TYR A 46 0.38 -0.28 13.92
CA TYR A 46 1.07 -0.74 12.71
C TYR A 46 0.34 -1.93 12.10
N ALA A 47 0.19 -1.92 10.78
CA ALA A 47 -0.32 -3.05 10.04
C ALA A 47 0.56 -3.32 8.81
N GLU A 48 1.07 -4.55 8.70
CA GLU A 48 1.78 -5.03 7.53
C GLU A 48 0.94 -6.09 6.80
N ILE A 49 0.89 -5.98 5.48
CA ILE A 49 0.27 -6.99 4.63
C ILE A 49 1.37 -7.62 3.79
N GLY A 50 1.81 -8.81 4.20
CA GLY A 50 2.70 -9.64 3.40
C GLY A 50 2.00 -10.22 2.16
N PHE A 51 2.76 -10.89 1.30
CA PHE A 51 2.24 -11.51 0.08
C PHE A 51 1.12 -12.54 0.32
N GLY A 52 1.19 -13.30 1.42
CA GLY A 52 0.11 -14.21 1.82
C GLY A 52 -1.16 -13.47 2.24
N GLY A 53 -1.02 -12.36 2.96
CA GLY A 53 -2.14 -11.50 3.35
C GLY A 53 -2.81 -10.83 2.14
N PHE A 54 -2.00 -10.36 1.19
CA PHE A 54 -2.50 -9.84 -0.09
C PHE A 54 -3.37 -10.88 -0.82
N ALA A 55 -2.85 -12.10 -0.98
CA ALA A 55 -3.59 -13.16 -1.63
C ALA A 55 -4.88 -13.50 -0.87
N GLY A 56 -4.81 -13.57 0.46
CA GLY A 56 -5.96 -13.82 1.34
C GLY A 56 -7.07 -12.77 1.20
N ILE A 57 -6.72 -11.48 1.08
CA ILE A 57 -7.70 -10.40 0.88
C ILE A 57 -8.40 -10.54 -0.47
N VAL A 58 -7.63 -10.76 -1.54
CA VAL A 58 -8.17 -10.94 -2.89
C VAL A 58 -9.10 -12.16 -2.94
N ASP A 59 -8.70 -13.28 -2.33
CA ASP A 59 -9.55 -14.47 -2.26
C ASP A 59 -10.82 -14.23 -1.43
N ALA A 60 -10.73 -13.45 -0.35
CA ALA A 60 -11.86 -13.16 0.52
C ALA A 60 -12.92 -12.26 -0.14
N ILE A 61 -12.52 -11.35 -1.04
CA ILE A 61 -13.45 -10.56 -1.88
C ILE A 61 -13.94 -11.34 -3.12
N GLY A 62 -13.50 -12.57 -3.31
CA GLY A 62 -13.93 -13.46 -4.39
C GLY A 62 -13.10 -13.37 -5.68
N GLY A 63 -11.86 -12.90 -5.60
CA GLY A 63 -10.97 -12.67 -6.73
C GLY A 63 -11.07 -11.25 -7.30
N VAL A 64 -10.26 -10.94 -8.31
CA VAL A 64 -10.30 -9.66 -9.04
C VAL A 64 -10.36 -9.93 -10.54
N ASN A 65 -11.21 -9.21 -11.26
CA ASN A 65 -11.27 -9.30 -12.71
C ASN A 65 -10.15 -8.46 -13.34
N LEU A 66 -9.24 -9.09 -14.08
CA LEU A 66 -8.12 -8.41 -14.73
C LEU A 66 -7.99 -8.83 -16.19
N CYS A 67 -7.74 -7.83 -17.05
CA CYS A 67 -7.51 -8.03 -18.47
C CYS A 67 -6.01 -8.10 -18.77
N VAL A 68 -5.55 -9.29 -19.16
CA VAL A 68 -4.15 -9.55 -19.49
C VAL A 68 -3.96 -9.32 -20.99
N PRO A 69 -3.13 -8.36 -21.42
CA PRO A 69 -3.02 -7.99 -22.84
C PRO A 69 -2.29 -9.03 -23.71
N TYR A 70 -1.43 -9.85 -23.13
CA TYR A 70 -0.65 -10.90 -23.78
C TYR A 70 -0.43 -12.08 -22.81
N PRO A 71 -0.13 -13.30 -23.28
CA PRO A 71 0.14 -14.42 -22.38
C PRO A 71 1.32 -14.12 -21.46
N ILE A 72 1.17 -14.41 -20.17
CA ILE A 72 2.22 -14.27 -19.16
C ILE A 72 2.51 -15.65 -18.57
N ASP A 73 3.69 -16.18 -18.83
CA ASP A 73 4.19 -17.41 -18.20
C ASP A 73 5.42 -17.05 -17.36
N ASP A 74 5.23 -17.00 -16.04
CA ASP A 74 6.27 -16.62 -15.09
C ASP A 74 6.31 -17.63 -13.94
N PRO A 75 7.18 -18.67 -14.06
CA PRO A 75 7.35 -19.68 -13.02
C PRO A 75 7.88 -19.11 -11.70
N LEU A 76 8.59 -17.98 -11.72
CA LEU A 76 9.10 -17.32 -10.50
C LEU A 76 7.98 -16.59 -9.75
N ALA A 77 7.02 -16.04 -10.49
CA ALA A 77 5.80 -15.45 -9.95
C ALA A 77 4.67 -16.48 -9.75
N GLY A 78 4.85 -17.72 -10.22
CA GLY A 78 3.90 -18.82 -10.08
C GLY A 78 2.63 -18.68 -10.93
N ILE A 79 2.72 -17.99 -12.08
CA ILE A 79 1.56 -17.69 -12.92
C ILE A 79 1.73 -18.18 -14.34
N ASN A 80 0.62 -18.64 -14.92
CA ASN A 80 0.45 -18.85 -16.34
C ASN A 80 -0.93 -18.30 -16.73
N LEU A 81 -0.93 -17.11 -17.32
CA LEU A 81 -2.13 -16.34 -17.64
C LEU A 81 -2.30 -16.25 -19.14
N GLN A 82 -3.49 -16.60 -19.61
CA GLN A 82 -3.87 -16.42 -21.02
C GLN A 82 -4.22 -14.96 -21.31
N PRO A 83 -4.09 -14.48 -22.55
CA PRO A 83 -4.59 -13.16 -22.92
C PRO A 83 -6.11 -13.08 -22.77
N GLY A 84 -6.61 -11.91 -22.37
CA GLY A 84 -8.03 -11.63 -22.14
C GLY A 84 -8.37 -11.28 -20.70
N CYS A 85 -9.63 -10.90 -20.47
CA CYS A 85 -10.16 -10.62 -19.14
C CYS A 85 -10.55 -11.92 -18.44
N GLN A 86 -10.00 -12.13 -17.24
CA GLN A 86 -10.20 -13.32 -16.44
C GLN A 86 -10.21 -12.96 -14.96
N ASP A 87 -10.92 -13.75 -14.17
CA ASP A 87 -10.92 -13.60 -12.71
C ASP A 87 -9.66 -14.24 -12.13
N LEU A 88 -8.84 -13.42 -11.48
CA LEU A 88 -7.63 -13.86 -10.81
C LEU A 88 -7.91 -14.08 -9.33
N ASN A 89 -7.53 -15.25 -8.83
CA ASN A 89 -7.45 -15.51 -7.39
C ASN A 89 -6.25 -14.77 -6.78
N GLY A 90 -6.11 -14.81 -5.47
CA GLY A 90 -5.09 -14.07 -4.73
C GLY A 90 -3.65 -14.41 -5.15
N ALA A 91 -3.36 -15.68 -5.38
CA ALA A 91 -2.03 -16.12 -5.85
C ALA A 91 -1.75 -15.60 -7.28
N GLN A 92 -2.74 -15.68 -8.17
CA GLN A 92 -2.61 -15.20 -9.55
C GLN A 92 -2.51 -13.67 -9.62
N ALA A 93 -3.30 -12.95 -8.84
CA ALA A 93 -3.25 -11.49 -8.75
C ALA A 93 -1.91 -11.01 -8.18
N LEU A 94 -1.38 -11.71 -7.17
CA LEU A 94 -0.07 -11.42 -6.60
C LEU A 94 1.04 -11.64 -7.63
N GLY A 95 0.98 -12.75 -8.36
CA GLY A 95 1.93 -13.02 -9.43
C GLY A 95 1.83 -11.97 -10.54
N PHE A 96 0.62 -11.54 -10.91
CA PHE A 96 0.40 -10.53 -11.94
C PHE A 96 1.03 -9.18 -11.60
N VAL A 97 0.95 -8.72 -10.34
CA VAL A 97 1.58 -7.46 -9.92
C VAL A 97 3.10 -7.57 -9.69
N ARG A 98 3.62 -8.79 -9.56
CA ARG A 98 5.04 -9.09 -9.33
C ARG A 98 5.81 -9.49 -10.58
N THR A 99 5.12 -9.95 -11.62
CA THR A 99 5.77 -10.51 -12.80
C THR A 99 6.69 -9.50 -13.46
N ARG A 100 7.88 -9.98 -13.83
CA ARG A 100 8.87 -9.25 -14.62
C ARG A 100 9.04 -9.84 -16.01
N ALA A 101 8.36 -10.96 -16.29
CA ALA A 101 8.39 -11.67 -17.56
C ALA A 101 7.48 -10.96 -18.60
N THR A 102 7.69 -9.66 -18.77
CA THR A 102 6.90 -8.82 -19.68
C THR A 102 7.81 -8.15 -20.71
N PRO A 103 7.30 -7.84 -21.92
CA PRO A 103 8.11 -7.28 -23.01
C PRO A 103 8.82 -5.96 -22.66
N MET A 104 8.28 -5.16 -21.73
CA MET A 104 8.86 -3.88 -21.27
C MET A 104 9.15 -3.81 -19.76
N ALA A 105 9.24 -4.97 -19.08
CA ALA A 105 9.61 -5.16 -17.67
C ALA A 105 9.08 -4.11 -16.66
N ASP A 106 9.80 -3.00 -16.45
CA ASP A 106 9.46 -1.99 -15.41
C ASP A 106 8.26 -1.11 -15.76
N LEU A 107 8.05 -0.74 -17.04
CA LEU A 107 6.89 0.05 -17.45
C LEU A 107 5.59 -0.75 -17.32
N ASP A 108 5.65 -2.04 -17.68
CA ASP A 108 4.52 -2.95 -17.54
C ASP A 108 4.17 -3.19 -16.06
N ARG A 109 5.16 -3.20 -15.16
CA ARG A 109 4.90 -3.35 -13.71
C ARG A 109 4.06 -2.20 -13.16
N MET A 110 4.36 -0.96 -13.54
CA MET A 110 3.56 0.19 -13.10
C MET A 110 2.12 0.12 -13.64
N ASN A 111 1.97 -0.30 -14.90
CA ASN A 111 0.65 -0.46 -15.51
C ASN A 111 -0.15 -1.61 -14.86
N ASN A 112 0.49 -2.73 -14.55
CA ASN A 112 -0.14 -3.86 -13.88
C ASN A 112 -0.57 -3.51 -12.45
N GLN A 113 0.24 -2.76 -11.70
CA GLN A 113 -0.14 -2.29 -10.36
C GLN A 113 -1.33 -1.34 -10.41
N ARG A 114 -1.35 -0.40 -11.36
CA ARG A 114 -2.50 0.50 -11.56
C ARG A 114 -3.76 -0.29 -11.94
N ALA A 115 -3.64 -1.23 -12.88
CA ALA A 115 -4.75 -2.09 -13.30
C ALA A 115 -5.30 -2.91 -12.14
N PHE A 116 -4.41 -3.50 -11.32
CA PHE A 116 -4.80 -4.22 -10.12
C PHE A 116 -5.53 -3.34 -9.11
N MET A 117 -5.00 -2.15 -8.79
CA MET A 117 -5.66 -1.25 -7.83
C MET A 117 -7.05 -0.83 -8.32
N SER A 118 -7.20 -0.54 -9.62
CA SER A 118 -8.50 -0.24 -10.22
C SER A 118 -9.46 -1.43 -10.14
N ALA A 119 -8.99 -2.65 -10.42
CA ALA A 119 -9.80 -3.86 -10.34
C ALA A 119 -10.20 -4.19 -8.89
N LEU A 120 -9.29 -3.99 -7.93
CA LEU A 120 -9.54 -4.15 -6.50
C LEU A 120 -10.59 -3.16 -6.00
N LEU A 121 -10.50 -1.89 -6.41
CA LEU A 121 -11.49 -0.87 -6.09
C LEU A 121 -12.85 -1.20 -6.72
N ALA A 122 -12.89 -1.61 -7.98
CA ALA A 122 -14.14 -2.03 -8.65
C ALA A 122 -14.79 -3.25 -7.97
N GLN A 123 -13.98 -4.23 -7.55
CA GLN A 123 -14.46 -5.44 -6.87
C GLN A 123 -14.95 -5.15 -5.45
N SER A 124 -14.23 -4.32 -4.70
CA SER A 124 -14.61 -3.91 -3.33
C SER A 124 -15.85 -3.02 -3.31
N THR A 125 -16.05 -2.19 -4.34
CA THR A 125 -17.25 -1.37 -4.51
C THR A 125 -18.43 -2.12 -5.14
N SER A 126 -18.21 -3.34 -5.63
CA SER A 126 -19.30 -4.18 -6.13
C SER A 126 -20.30 -4.50 -4.99
N ILE A 127 -21.59 -4.32 -5.30
CA ILE A 127 -22.72 -4.42 -4.37
C ILE A 127 -22.72 -5.75 -3.58
N GLY A 128 -22.09 -6.81 -4.10
CA GLY A 128 -21.98 -8.12 -3.45
C GLY A 128 -20.98 -8.23 -2.29
N THR A 129 -19.97 -7.34 -2.23
CA THR A 129 -18.93 -7.35 -1.18
C THR A 129 -19.26 -6.40 -0.03
N LEU A 130 -19.86 -5.24 -0.34
CA LEU A 130 -20.31 -4.25 0.65
C LEU A 130 -21.54 -4.68 1.48
N ILE A 131 -22.37 -5.59 0.95
CA ILE A 131 -23.70 -5.91 1.53
C ILE A 131 -23.76 -7.32 2.15
N ASN A 132 -22.69 -8.11 2.12
CA ASN A 132 -22.70 -9.46 2.68
C ASN A 132 -22.04 -9.54 4.07
N PRO A 133 -22.81 -9.43 5.18
CA PRO A 133 -22.26 -9.51 6.54
C PRO A 133 -21.56 -10.84 6.83
N PHE A 134 -21.86 -11.91 6.08
CA PHE A 134 -21.18 -13.21 6.20
C PHE A 134 -19.84 -13.27 5.45
N ARG A 135 -19.53 -12.33 4.55
CA ARG A 135 -18.21 -12.18 3.91
C ARG A 135 -17.36 -11.08 4.54
N LEU A 136 -17.99 -10.09 5.17
CA LEU A 136 -17.29 -9.04 5.92
C LEU A 136 -16.54 -9.61 7.13
N TRP A 137 -17.15 -10.57 7.84
CA TRP A 137 -16.56 -11.19 9.03
C TRP A 137 -15.28 -11.99 8.71
N PRO A 138 -15.24 -12.91 7.72
CA PRO A 138 -14.00 -13.54 7.28
C PRO A 138 -12.96 -12.56 6.74
N LEU A 139 -13.37 -11.45 6.11
CA LEU A 139 -12.43 -10.44 5.61
C LEU A 139 -11.72 -9.75 6.77
N VAL A 140 -12.46 -9.29 7.78
CA VAL A 140 -11.88 -8.64 8.96
C VAL A 140 -11.04 -9.63 9.77
N THR A 141 -11.53 -10.85 10.00
CA THR A 141 -10.79 -11.85 10.79
C THR A 141 -9.57 -12.39 10.06
N LYS A 142 -9.65 -12.70 8.75
CA LYS A 142 -8.49 -13.17 7.99
C LYS A 142 -7.48 -12.05 7.70
N THR A 143 -7.95 -10.81 7.55
CA THR A 143 -7.03 -9.66 7.43
C THR A 143 -6.32 -9.43 8.77
N ALA A 144 -7.03 -9.54 9.89
CA ALA A 144 -6.43 -9.50 11.22
C ALA A 144 -5.44 -10.66 11.47
N ASP A 145 -5.72 -11.88 10.99
CA ASP A 145 -4.80 -13.03 11.08
C ASP A 145 -3.55 -12.87 10.20
N THR A 146 -3.60 -12.01 9.18
CA THR A 146 -2.49 -11.76 8.24
C THR A 146 -1.67 -10.53 8.57
N ILE A 147 -2.17 -9.68 9.46
CA ILE A 147 -1.46 -8.53 10.00
C ILE A 147 -0.78 -9.01 11.29
N GLN A 148 0.55 -8.90 11.36
CA GLN A 148 1.22 -8.96 12.66
C GLN A 148 0.81 -7.71 13.44
N VAL A 149 -0.26 -7.84 14.22
CA VAL A 149 -0.70 -6.81 15.15
C VAL A 149 0.08 -7.03 16.45
N ASP A 150 0.74 -5.98 16.94
CA ASP A 150 1.48 -6.00 18.20
C ASP A 150 0.58 -6.44 19.37
N GLU A 151 1.17 -7.04 20.40
CA GLU A 151 0.46 -7.66 21.53
C GLU A 151 -0.28 -6.62 22.39
N GLY A 152 -1.46 -6.18 21.94
CA GLY A 152 -2.27 -5.22 22.71
C GLY A 152 -3.59 -4.79 22.05
N ASP A 153 -3.80 -5.06 20.76
CA ASP A 153 -4.93 -4.49 20.04
C ASP A 153 -6.19 -5.35 20.08
N HIS A 154 -7.24 -4.78 20.66
CA HIS A 154 -8.57 -5.38 20.66
C HIS A 154 -9.20 -5.26 19.26
N LEU A 155 -9.80 -6.36 18.78
CA LEU A 155 -10.55 -6.49 17.51
C LEU A 155 -11.56 -5.34 17.24
N TRP A 156 -11.98 -4.62 18.29
CA TRP A 156 -12.88 -3.47 18.27
C TRP A 156 -12.27 -2.22 17.60
N ASN A 157 -10.94 -2.02 17.65
CA ASN A 157 -10.26 -0.88 17.00
C ASN A 157 -10.33 -0.99 15.47
N LEU A 158 -10.24 -2.21 14.93
CA LEU A 158 -10.40 -2.49 13.50
C LEU A 158 -11.84 -2.26 13.03
N ALA A 159 -12.83 -2.60 13.87
CA ALA A 159 -14.24 -2.29 13.57
C ALA A 159 -14.51 -0.77 13.57
N GLY A 160 -13.87 -0.04 14.49
CA GLY A 160 -13.89 1.44 14.53
C GLY A 160 -13.28 2.07 13.28
N LEU A 161 -12.15 1.55 12.80
CA LEU A 161 -11.53 1.98 11.54
C LEU A 161 -12.45 1.75 10.33
N GLY A 162 -13.02 0.55 10.21
CA GLY A 162 -13.98 0.24 9.14
C GLY A 162 -15.21 1.15 9.17
N TRP A 163 -15.66 1.54 10.37
CA TRP A 163 -16.74 2.50 10.57
C TRP A 163 -16.29 3.94 10.27
N ALA A 164 -15.03 4.33 10.43
CA ALA A 164 -14.54 5.66 10.04
C ALA A 164 -14.34 5.79 8.52
N MET A 165 -14.01 4.70 7.82
CA MET A 165 -13.73 4.69 6.37
C MET A 165 -14.97 4.82 5.47
N ARG A 166 -16.19 4.73 6.01
CA ARG A 166 -17.46 4.92 5.25
C ARG A 166 -17.89 6.38 5.11
N SER A 167 -17.21 7.30 5.79
CA SER A 167 -17.30 8.74 5.52
C SER A 167 -16.24 9.17 4.49
N ASP A 168 -16.38 10.39 3.94
CA ASP A 168 -15.47 10.95 2.92
C ASP A 168 -13.99 10.81 3.30
N LEU A 169 -13.32 9.83 2.68
CA LEU A 169 -11.90 9.55 2.88
C LEU A 169 -11.06 10.52 2.04
N VAL A 170 -10.20 11.31 2.68
CA VAL A 170 -9.21 12.12 1.98
C VAL A 170 -7.91 11.32 1.83
N THR A 171 -7.66 10.81 0.64
CA THR A 171 -6.40 10.16 0.28
C THR A 171 -5.44 11.16 -0.35
N THR A 172 -4.21 11.24 0.15
CA THR A 172 -3.19 12.14 -0.38
C THR A 172 -1.77 11.60 -0.14
N THR A 173 -0.80 12.09 -0.90
CA THR A 173 0.61 11.69 -0.84
C THR A 173 1.45 12.83 -0.29
N VAL A 174 2.53 12.52 0.45
CA VAL A 174 3.48 13.52 0.95
C VAL A 174 3.97 14.43 -0.21
N PRO A 175 3.98 15.77 -0.03
CA PRO A 175 4.44 16.71 -1.06
C PRO A 175 5.85 16.40 -1.57
N VAL A 176 5.97 16.17 -2.88
CA VAL A 176 7.23 15.79 -3.55
C VAL A 176 7.93 17.05 -4.08
N GLY A 177 9.19 17.23 -3.70
CA GLY A 177 10.04 18.35 -4.12
C GLY A 177 10.92 18.03 -5.33
N GLY A 178 11.14 16.74 -5.63
CA GLY A 178 11.89 16.31 -6.81
C GLY A 178 12.48 14.91 -6.66
N PHE A 179 13.37 14.59 -7.59
CA PHE A 179 14.13 13.33 -7.60
C PHE A 179 15.62 13.65 -7.73
N GLU A 180 16.47 12.84 -7.10
CA GLU A 180 17.92 12.98 -7.14
C GLU A 180 18.58 11.60 -7.26
N VAL A 181 19.73 11.53 -7.94
CA VAL A 181 20.53 10.31 -8.03
C VAL A 181 21.67 10.42 -7.02
N LEU A 182 21.63 9.56 -6.00
CA LEU A 182 22.65 9.52 -4.95
C LEU A 182 23.37 8.16 -4.97
N ASP A 183 24.33 7.96 -4.06
CA ASP A 183 25.04 6.68 -3.90
C ASP A 183 24.10 5.50 -3.57
N VAL A 184 22.90 5.81 -3.07
CA VAL A 184 21.82 4.84 -2.78
C VAL A 184 20.83 4.65 -3.96
N GLY A 185 21.16 5.20 -5.13
CA GLY A 185 20.36 5.17 -6.36
C GLY A 185 19.40 6.35 -6.51
N ASP A 186 18.40 6.20 -7.37
CA ASP A 186 17.36 7.21 -7.59
C ASP A 186 16.47 7.36 -6.35
N VAL A 187 16.49 8.52 -5.72
CA VAL A 187 15.69 8.82 -4.54
C VAL A 187 14.67 9.91 -4.82
N LEU A 188 13.58 9.88 -4.06
CA LEU A 188 12.55 10.92 -4.05
C LEU A 188 12.78 11.87 -2.88
N LEU A 189 12.84 13.16 -3.17
CA LEU A 189 12.97 14.22 -2.17
C LEU A 189 11.59 14.82 -1.87
N TRP A 190 11.28 15.01 -0.60
CA TRP A 190 10.10 15.76 -0.19
C TRP A 190 10.33 17.26 -0.37
N ASP A 191 9.26 17.98 -0.69
CA ASP A 191 9.25 19.44 -0.64
C ASP A 191 9.25 19.82 0.84
N ARG A 192 10.39 20.29 1.37
CA ARG A 192 10.55 20.49 2.82
C ARG A 192 9.52 21.45 3.41
N GLU A 193 9.21 22.54 2.71
CA GLU A 193 8.28 23.55 3.23
C GLU A 193 6.84 23.01 3.21
N ARG A 194 6.43 22.40 2.09
CA ARG A 194 5.09 21.84 1.95
C ARG A 194 4.88 20.61 2.82
N ALA A 195 5.88 19.74 2.94
CA ALA A 195 5.83 18.56 3.78
C ALA A 195 5.80 18.92 5.27
N SER A 196 6.56 19.93 5.71
CA SER A 196 6.52 20.40 7.10
C SER A 196 5.12 20.90 7.47
N SER A 197 4.54 21.81 6.67
CA SER A 197 3.18 22.32 6.89
C SER A 197 2.12 21.22 6.82
N PHE A 198 2.33 20.24 5.95
CA PHE A 198 1.46 19.08 5.80
C PHE A 198 1.49 18.19 7.05
N PHE A 199 2.67 17.85 7.59
CA PHE A 199 2.77 17.04 8.80
C PHE A 199 2.30 17.80 10.04
N GLU A 200 2.53 19.11 10.14
CA GLU A 200 2.02 19.94 11.23
C GLU A 200 0.48 19.96 11.24
N ALA A 201 -0.16 20.05 10.08
CA ALA A 201 -1.62 19.96 9.99
C ALA A 201 -2.12 18.61 10.52
N LEU A 202 -1.45 17.51 10.16
CA LEU A 202 -1.81 16.16 10.64
C LEU A 202 -1.54 15.98 12.14
N ALA A 203 -0.43 16.50 12.65
CA ALA A 203 -0.05 16.39 14.07
C ALA A 203 -1.02 17.14 14.99
N GLU A 204 -1.63 18.22 14.49
CA GLU A 204 -2.59 19.05 15.23
C GLU A 204 -4.06 18.69 14.94
N ASP A 205 -4.33 17.56 14.25
CA ASP A 205 -5.68 17.15 13.83
C ASP A 205 -6.44 18.23 13.04
N ARG A 206 -5.71 19.04 12.24
CA ARG A 206 -6.29 20.08 11.38
C ARG A 206 -6.51 19.55 9.96
N PRO A 207 -7.53 20.04 9.24
CA PRO A 207 -7.68 19.74 7.82
C PRO A 207 -6.42 20.15 7.04
N VAL A 208 -5.90 19.23 6.23
CA VAL A 208 -4.77 19.53 5.34
C VAL A 208 -5.20 20.60 4.33
N PRO A 209 -4.44 21.70 4.16
CA PRO A 209 -4.74 22.73 3.18
C PRO A 209 -4.92 22.17 1.77
N PRO A 210 -5.94 22.57 1.00
CA PRO A 210 -6.24 22.03 -0.33
C PRO A 210 -5.04 22.07 -1.29
N GLU A 211 -4.20 23.09 -1.19
CA GLU A 211 -2.98 23.27 -1.98
C GLU A 211 -1.89 22.23 -1.68
N LEU A 212 -1.97 21.52 -0.56
CA LEU A 212 -1.06 20.44 -0.19
C LEU A 212 -1.62 19.06 -0.55
N LEU A 213 -2.89 18.98 -0.95
CA LEU A 213 -3.50 17.75 -1.39
C LEU A 213 -3.05 17.42 -2.82
N THR A 214 -2.35 16.29 -2.96
CA THR A 214 -2.18 15.63 -4.25
C THR A 214 -3.29 14.61 -4.44
N THR A 215 -4.21 14.88 -5.38
CA THR A 215 -5.15 13.87 -5.90
C THR A 215 -4.39 12.93 -6.82
N GLY A 216 -4.37 11.64 -6.48
CA GLY A 216 -3.78 10.59 -7.31
C GLY A 216 -4.61 10.28 -8.56
#